data_AF-A0A2G9G087-F1
#
_entry.id   AF-A0A2G9G087-F1
#
_cell.length_a   1.000
_cell.length_b   1.000
_cell.length_c   1.000
_cell.angle_alpha   90.00
_cell.angle_beta   90.00
_cell.angle_gamma   90.00
#
_symmetry.space_group_name_H-M   'P 1'
#
loop_
_entity.id
_entity.type
_entity.pdbx_description
1 polymer ?
#
loop_
_entity_poly.entity_id
_entity_poly.type
_entity_poly.pdbx_seq_one_letter_code
_entity_poly.pdbx_strand_id
1 'polypeptide(L)'
;MVMGNEGNLQIVNQVINLNSSVSTKMPSSSISSVVKFKNFSLYLHSDDIDKGNRTYASIANVTLGFDEKKKKTSDFGSSTSQLKNLQNGQGYMLVKGNLVVSGLGSTQQEYRYNSDKYCYFRNVSSSNYTILHDEESNSCRYNAWLPSKPRWAVLGSKFTGVKKGLI
;
A
#
# COMPACT_ATOMS: atom_id res chain seq x y z
N MET A 1 -4.40 -0.08 -21.67
CA MET A 1 -5.76 -0.65 -21.67
C MET A 1 -5.78 -1.77 -22.68
N VAL A 2 -6.33 -2.91 -22.29
CA VAL A 2 -6.50 -4.08 -23.17
C VAL A 2 -7.99 -4.34 -23.28
N MET A 3 -8.47 -4.46 -24.51
CA MET A 3 -9.84 -4.88 -24.82
C MET A 3 -9.78 -6.29 -25.43
N GLY A 4 -10.75 -7.13 -25.11
CA GLY A 4 -10.85 -8.48 -25.63
C GLY A 4 -12.29 -8.97 -25.63
N ASN A 5 -12.48 -10.24 -26.01
CA ASN A 5 -13.80 -10.89 -25.97
C ASN A 5 -14.88 -10.05 -26.70
N GLU A 6 -14.57 -9.60 -27.92
CA GLU A 6 -15.46 -8.76 -28.74
C GLU A 6 -15.91 -7.44 -28.08
N GLY A 7 -15.14 -6.95 -27.11
CA GLY A 7 -15.42 -5.73 -26.35
C GLY A 7 -16.00 -5.97 -24.97
N ASN A 8 -16.33 -7.22 -24.62
CA ASN A 8 -16.86 -7.59 -23.30
C ASN A 8 -15.77 -7.54 -22.23
N LEU A 9 -14.53 -7.86 -22.58
CA LEU A 9 -13.39 -7.83 -21.65
C LEU A 9 -12.67 -6.49 -21.75
N GLN A 10 -12.49 -5.83 -20.60
CA GLN A 10 -11.65 -4.66 -20.44
C GLN A 10 -10.71 -4.82 -19.26
N ILE A 11 -9.41 -4.61 -19.51
CA ILE A 11 -8.37 -4.61 -18.48
C ILE A 11 -7.61 -3.29 -18.52
N VAL A 12 -7.56 -2.59 -17.39
CA VAL A 12 -6.73 -1.41 -17.17
C VAL A 12 -5.74 -1.72 -16.06
N ASN A 13 -4.46 -1.54 -16.33
CA ASN A 13 -3.41 -1.58 -15.32
C ASN A 13 -2.57 -0.33 -15.49
N GLN A 14 -2.65 0.57 -14.52
CA GLN A 14 -2.02 1.87 -14.55
C GLN A 14 -1.30 2.11 -13.23
N VAL A 15 -0.08 2.63 -13.32
CA VAL A 15 0.69 3.09 -12.17
C VAL A 15 1.17 4.50 -12.45
N ILE A 16 0.82 5.44 -11.56
CA ILE A 16 1.27 6.83 -11.61
C ILE A 16 2.26 7.04 -10.48
N ASN A 17 3.46 7.47 -10.83
CA ASN A 17 4.48 7.87 -9.87
C ASN A 17 4.58 9.40 -9.85
N LEU A 18 4.46 9.99 -8.67
CA LEU A 18 4.55 11.43 -8.47
C LEU A 18 5.56 11.75 -7.37
N ASN A 19 6.63 12.43 -7.76
CA ASN A 19 7.62 12.96 -6.84
C ASN A 19 7.43 14.47 -6.75
N SER A 20 7.29 14.98 -5.53
CA SER A 20 7.13 16.40 -5.29
C SER A 20 8.05 16.84 -4.17
N SER A 21 8.60 18.04 -4.33
CA SER A 21 9.42 18.67 -3.31
C SER A 21 9.07 20.16 -3.23
N VAL A 22 8.93 20.66 -2.02
CA VAL A 22 8.69 22.08 -1.75
C VAL A 22 9.72 22.53 -0.72
N SER A 23 10.39 23.64 -0.99
CA SER A 23 11.28 24.31 -0.05
C SER A 23 10.75 25.71 0.24
N THR A 24 10.79 26.10 1.51
CA THR A 24 10.44 27.44 1.96
C THR A 24 11.57 28.00 2.79
N LYS A 25 11.89 29.28 2.54
CA LYS A 25 12.84 30.05 3.33
C LYS A 25 12.04 31.00 4.21
N MET A 26 12.16 30.86 5.52
CA MET A 26 11.54 31.79 6.47
C MET A 26 12.37 33.08 6.59
N PRO A 27 11.77 34.20 7.03
CA PRO A 27 12.48 35.46 7.27
C PRO A 27 13.67 35.33 8.23
N SER A 28 13.61 34.36 9.16
CA SER A 28 14.70 33.99 10.09
C SER A 28 15.89 33.29 9.41
N SER A 29 15.92 33.20 8.07
CA SER A 29 16.86 32.41 7.27
C SER A 29 16.77 30.89 7.43
N SER A 30 15.82 30.38 8.23
CA SER A 30 15.63 28.93 8.36
C SER A 30 15.00 28.31 7.12
N ILE A 31 15.53 27.17 6.67
CA ILE A 31 15.04 26.44 5.50
C ILE A 31 14.17 25.28 5.98
N SER A 32 12.94 25.19 5.47
CA SER A 32 12.13 23.97 5.60
C SER A 32 11.92 23.34 4.23
N SER A 33 12.09 22.03 4.14
CA SER A 33 11.80 21.27 2.94
C SER A 33 10.86 20.11 3.24
N VAL A 34 9.97 19.83 2.30
CA VAL A 34 9.08 18.68 2.30
C VAL A 34 9.26 17.96 0.98
N VAL A 35 9.60 16.68 1.04
CA VAL A 35 9.68 15.79 -0.12
C VAL A 35 8.65 14.69 0.05
N LYS A 36 7.88 14.41 -1.00
CA LYS A 36 6.89 13.34 -1.05
C LYS A 36 7.09 12.49 -2.30
N PHE A 37 7.14 11.19 -2.11
CA PHE A 37 7.10 10.18 -3.16
C PHE A 37 5.75 9.50 -3.07
N LYS A 38 4.95 9.58 -4.13
CA LYS A 38 3.60 8.99 -4.19
C LYS A 38 3.53 8.01 -5.34
N ASN A 39 2.91 6.87 -5.09
CA ASN A 39 2.53 5.90 -6.10
C ASN A 39 1.02 5.71 -6.02
N PHE A 40 0.36 5.79 -7.18
CA PHE A 40 -1.06 5.50 -7.33
C PHE A 40 -1.18 4.34 -8.31
N SER A 41 -1.73 3.21 -7.87
CA SER A 41 -2.00 2.07 -8.74
C SER A 41 -3.50 1.91 -8.94
N LEU A 42 -3.89 1.66 -10.18
CA LEU A 42 -5.24 1.33 -10.60
C LEU A 42 -5.17 0.05 -11.41
N TYR A 43 -5.83 -0.98 -10.92
CA TYR A 43 -6.17 -2.16 -11.69
C TYR A 43 -7.69 -2.24 -11.82
N LEU A 44 -8.17 -2.43 -13.04
CA LEU A 44 -9.57 -2.68 -13.35
C LEU A 44 -9.62 -3.89 -14.28
N HIS A 45 -10.50 -4.82 -13.98
CA HIS A 45 -10.85 -5.93 -14.84
C HIS A 45 -12.36 -6.04 -14.89
N SER A 46 -12.95 -5.88 -16.06
CA SER A 46 -14.37 -6.13 -16.28
C SER A 46 -14.56 -7.10 -17.43
N ASP A 47 -15.52 -8.02 -17.29
CA ASP A 47 -15.86 -8.99 -18.33
C ASP A 47 -17.34 -9.39 -18.24
N ASP A 48 -17.95 -9.61 -19.40
CA ASP A 48 -19.29 -10.18 -19.52
C ASP A 48 -19.16 -11.62 -20.02
N ILE A 49 -19.40 -12.57 -19.12
CA ILE A 49 -19.27 -14.01 -19.38
C ILE A 49 -20.64 -14.57 -19.76
N ASP A 50 -20.77 -15.02 -21.01
CA ASP A 50 -22.00 -15.70 -21.47
C ASP A 50 -22.26 -16.98 -20.67
N LYS A 51 -23.50 -17.13 -20.20
CA LYS A 51 -24.02 -18.31 -19.49
C LYS A 51 -25.06 -19.07 -20.34
N GLY A 52 -25.31 -18.63 -21.57
CA GLY A 52 -26.32 -19.17 -22.47
C GLY A 52 -27.74 -18.73 -22.09
N ASN A 53 -28.74 -19.11 -22.90
CA ASN A 53 -30.15 -18.77 -22.67
C ASN A 53 -30.39 -17.27 -22.43
N ARG A 54 -29.69 -16.42 -23.20
CA ARG A 54 -29.70 -14.95 -23.05
C ARG A 54 -29.31 -14.50 -21.63
N THR A 55 -28.52 -15.29 -20.93
CA THR A 55 -28.06 -15.01 -19.56
C THR A 55 -26.55 -14.79 -19.61
N TYR A 56 -26.06 -13.76 -18.93
CA TYR A 56 -24.63 -13.52 -18.79
C TYR A 56 -24.30 -13.05 -17.38
N ALA A 57 -23.05 -13.25 -16.98
CA ALA A 57 -22.51 -12.75 -15.73
C ALA A 57 -21.57 -11.58 -16.02
N SER A 58 -21.91 -10.39 -15.53
CA SER A 58 -21.04 -9.23 -15.56
C SER A 58 -20.17 -9.21 -14.31
N ILE A 59 -18.85 -9.21 -14.49
CA ILE A 59 -17.87 -9.23 -13.41
C ILE A 59 -17.06 -7.95 -13.48
N ALA A 60 -16.81 -7.33 -12.33
CA ALA A 60 -15.94 -6.16 -12.23
C ALA A 60 -15.05 -6.27 -10.99
N ASN A 61 -13.73 -6.32 -11.19
CA ASN A 61 -12.74 -6.28 -10.13
C ASN A 61 -11.96 -4.98 -10.23
N VAL A 62 -11.80 -4.29 -9.12
CA VAL A 62 -11.02 -3.05 -9.02
C VAL A 62 -10.03 -3.15 -7.88
N THR A 63 -8.79 -2.72 -8.12
CA THR A 63 -7.79 -2.50 -7.09
C THR A 63 -7.29 -1.08 -7.18
N LEU A 64 -7.39 -0.34 -6.08
CA LEU A 64 -6.89 1.01 -5.90
C LEU A 64 -5.78 0.98 -4.86
N GLY A 65 -4.55 1.27 -5.27
CA GLY A 65 -3.41 1.41 -4.37
C GLY A 65 -2.96 2.85 -4.25
N PHE A 66 -2.59 3.24 -3.04
CA PHE A 66 -1.94 4.51 -2.76
C PHE A 66 -0.83 4.32 -1.73
N ASP A 67 0.40 4.57 -2.17
CA ASP A 67 1.58 4.56 -1.31
C ASP A 67 2.20 5.97 -1.28
N GLU A 68 2.45 6.50 -0.08
CA GLU A 68 3.18 7.74 0.13
C GLU A 68 4.37 7.52 1.07
N LYS A 69 5.55 8.03 0.68
CA LYS A 69 6.68 8.28 1.59
C LYS A 69 6.93 9.77 1.65
N LYS A 70 6.92 10.33 2.85
CA LYS A 70 7.12 11.76 3.10
C LYS A 70 8.30 11.97 4.03
N LYS A 71 9.16 12.92 3.67
CA LYS A 71 10.26 13.43 4.49
C LYS A 71 10.08 14.93 4.65
N LYS A 72 10.11 15.41 5.89
CA LYS A 72 10.17 16.83 6.22
C LYS A 72 11.52 17.10 6.88
N THR A 73 12.19 18.15 6.45
CA THR A 73 13.46 18.61 7.02
C THR A 73 13.33 20.08 7.39
N SER A 74 13.91 20.45 8.52
CA SER A 74 14.04 21.82 8.99
C SER A 74 15.26 21.93 9.89
N ASP A 75 15.65 23.15 10.24
CA ASP A 75 16.74 23.40 11.19
C ASP A 75 16.48 22.77 12.58
N PHE A 76 15.20 22.57 12.92
CA PHE A 76 14.78 21.92 14.17
C PHE A 76 14.72 20.39 14.11
N GLY A 77 15.14 19.79 12.98
CA GLY A 77 15.20 18.34 12.79
C GLY A 77 14.44 17.84 11.56
N SER A 78 14.43 16.51 11.41
CA SER A 78 13.74 15.81 10.33
C SER A 78 12.69 14.84 10.85
N SER A 79 11.57 14.74 10.13
CA SER A 79 10.52 13.77 10.41
C SER A 79 10.16 12.96 9.16
N THR A 80 9.77 11.70 9.36
CA THR A 80 9.32 10.83 8.26
C THR A 80 7.92 10.29 8.50
N SER A 81 7.19 10.05 7.41
CA SER A 81 5.95 9.28 7.46
C SER A 81 5.78 8.42 6.22
N GLN A 82 5.09 7.30 6.39
CA GLN A 82 4.70 6.39 5.34
C GLN A 82 3.20 6.12 5.43
N LEU A 83 2.55 6.07 4.28
CA LEU A 83 1.16 5.67 4.13
C LEU A 83 1.09 4.60 3.05
N LYS A 84 0.39 3.50 3.33
CA LYS A 84 0.01 2.48 2.36
C LYS A 84 -1.49 2.26 2.47
N ASN A 85 -2.18 2.29 1.36
CA ASN A 85 -3.61 2.04 1.30
C ASN A 85 -3.91 1.17 0.09
N LEU A 86 -4.36 -0.06 0.32
CA LEU A 86 -4.77 -0.98 -0.72
C LEU A 86 -6.26 -1.25 -0.55
N GLN A 87 -7.04 -0.90 -1.58
CA GLN A 87 -8.47 -1.15 -1.63
C GLN A 87 -8.76 -2.09 -2.79
N ASN A 88 -9.48 -3.17 -2.51
CA ASN A 88 -9.98 -4.11 -3.50
C ASN A 88 -11.50 -4.07 -3.49
N GLY A 89 -12.09 -4.17 -4.67
CA GLY A 89 -13.53 -4.31 -4.86
C GLY A 89 -13.79 -5.40 -5.90
N GLN A 90 -14.83 -6.20 -5.65
CA GLN A 90 -15.32 -7.19 -6.58
C GLN A 90 -16.83 -7.02 -6.72
N GLY A 91 -17.29 -7.08 -7.96
CA GLY A 91 -18.68 -7.00 -8.35
C GLY A 91 -19.03 -8.18 -9.23
N TYR A 92 -20.21 -8.75 -8.98
CA TYR A 92 -20.80 -9.80 -9.77
C TYR A 92 -22.27 -9.47 -9.99
N MET A 93 -22.71 -9.52 -11.24
CA MET A 93 -24.12 -9.36 -11.60
C MET A 93 -24.52 -10.47 -12.55
N LEU A 94 -25.63 -11.15 -12.25
CA LEU A 94 -26.26 -12.09 -13.16
C LEU A 94 -27.40 -11.38 -13.87
N VAL A 95 -27.36 -11.37 -15.20
CA VAL A 95 -28.35 -10.69 -16.04
C VAL A 95 -28.98 -11.69 -16.99
N LYS A 96 -30.31 -11.65 -17.15
CA LYS A 96 -31.08 -12.48 -18.08
C LYS A 96 -31.91 -11.59 -19.01
N GLY A 97 -31.56 -11.60 -20.29
CA GLY A 97 -32.06 -10.64 -21.27
C GLY A 97 -31.65 -9.24 -20.86
N ASN A 98 -32.62 -8.47 -20.37
CA ASN A 98 -32.45 -7.08 -19.93
C ASN A 98 -32.70 -6.91 -18.43
N LEU A 99 -32.90 -8.01 -17.69
CA LEU A 99 -33.23 -7.99 -16.26
C LEU A 99 -32.03 -8.45 -15.43
N VAL A 100 -31.65 -7.67 -14.41
CA VAL A 100 -30.71 -8.13 -13.39
C VAL A 100 -31.43 -9.13 -12.47
N VAL A 101 -30.92 -10.36 -12.43
CA VAL A 101 -31.47 -11.46 -11.62
C VAL A 101 -30.91 -11.42 -10.20
N SER A 102 -29.62 -11.14 -10.07
CA SER A 102 -28.94 -11.03 -8.78
C SER A 102 -27.67 -10.21 -8.91
N GLY A 103 -27.22 -9.60 -7.81
CA GLY A 103 -25.96 -8.89 -7.73
C GLY A 103 -25.27 -9.14 -6.39
N LEU A 104 -23.95 -9.12 -6.40
CA LEU A 104 -23.10 -9.23 -5.23
C LEU A 104 -21.94 -8.26 -5.36
N GLY A 105 -21.68 -7.51 -4.29
CA GLY A 105 -20.50 -6.67 -4.18
C GLY A 105 -19.73 -7.02 -2.91
N SER A 106 -18.41 -7.00 -3.00
CA SER A 106 -17.50 -7.10 -1.86
C SER A 106 -16.38 -6.08 -1.94
N THR A 107 -15.89 -5.67 -0.78
CA THR A 107 -14.78 -4.74 -0.64
C THR A 107 -13.81 -5.22 0.42
N GLN A 108 -12.53 -4.90 0.24
CA GLN A 108 -11.49 -5.08 1.25
C GLN A 108 -10.59 -3.85 1.24
N GLN A 109 -10.20 -3.36 2.40
CA GLN A 109 -9.25 -2.28 2.54
C GLN A 109 -8.23 -2.62 3.61
N GLU A 110 -6.94 -2.50 3.26
CA GLU A 110 -5.86 -2.43 4.22
C GLU A 110 -5.23 -1.04 4.17
N TYR A 111 -5.39 -0.28 5.26
CA TYR A 111 -4.82 1.04 5.42
C TYR A 111 -3.76 1.02 6.53
N ARG A 112 -2.56 1.50 6.23
CA ARG A 112 -1.46 1.64 7.17
C ARG A 112 -0.85 3.02 7.07
N TYR A 113 -0.83 3.75 8.17
CA TYR A 113 -0.11 5.01 8.31
C TYR A 113 0.87 4.91 9.46
N ASN A 114 2.12 5.31 9.23
CA ASN A 114 3.17 5.34 10.24
C ASN A 114 3.93 6.66 10.16
N SER A 115 4.20 7.27 11.30
CA SER A 115 5.05 8.44 11.46
C SER A 115 5.84 8.33 12.76
N ASP A 116 6.73 9.29 13.00
CA ASP A 116 7.54 9.32 14.22
C ASP A 116 6.73 9.49 15.52
N LYS A 117 5.45 9.91 15.43
CA LYS A 117 4.61 10.18 16.62
C LYS A 117 3.30 9.42 16.64
N TYR A 118 2.76 9.12 15.47
CA TYR A 118 1.44 8.55 15.30
C TYR A 118 1.50 7.41 14.33
N CYS A 119 0.64 6.44 14.55
CA CYS A 119 0.32 5.47 13.54
C CYS A 119 -1.13 5.08 13.61
N TYR A 120 -1.59 4.47 12.52
CA TYR A 120 -2.95 4.04 12.33
C TYR A 120 -2.95 2.85 11.39
N PHE A 121 -3.68 1.82 11.77
CA PHE A 121 -3.92 0.63 10.98
C PHE A 121 -5.41 0.35 10.97
N ARG A 122 -5.95 0.06 9.78
CA ARG A 122 -7.28 -0.52 9.65
C ARG A 122 -7.30 -1.58 8.56
N ASN A 123 -7.87 -2.72 8.88
CA ASN A 123 -8.17 -3.79 7.95
C ASN A 123 -9.66 -4.07 8.02
N VAL A 124 -10.38 -3.70 6.96
CA VAL A 124 -11.84 -3.83 6.91
C VAL A 124 -12.25 -4.54 5.64
N SER A 125 -13.24 -5.42 5.74
CA SER A 125 -13.85 -6.06 4.59
C SER A 125 -15.35 -6.17 4.75
N SER A 126 -16.03 -6.11 3.61
CA SER A 126 -17.48 -6.27 3.55
C SER A 126 -17.89 -7.09 2.33
N SER A 127 -19.04 -7.73 2.41
CA SER A 127 -19.68 -8.40 1.29
C SER A 127 -21.19 -8.34 1.49
N ASN A 128 -21.92 -8.10 0.40
CA ASN A 128 -23.38 -8.07 0.40
C ASN A 128 -23.97 -7.24 1.56
N TYR A 129 -23.54 -5.99 1.67
CA TYR A 129 -24.00 -5.05 2.72
C TYR A 129 -23.64 -5.45 4.17
N THR A 130 -22.83 -6.48 4.35
CA THR A 130 -22.42 -6.98 5.68
C THR A 130 -20.93 -6.79 5.89
N ILE A 131 -20.53 -6.26 7.04
CA ILE A 131 -19.13 -6.19 7.45
C ILE A 131 -18.69 -7.59 7.87
N LEU A 132 -17.65 -8.11 7.21
CA LEU A 132 -17.11 -9.45 7.49
C LEU A 132 -15.94 -9.39 8.47
N HIS A 133 -15.15 -8.32 8.42
CA HIS A 133 -13.99 -8.11 9.27
C HIS A 133 -13.76 -6.61 9.43
N ASP A 134 -13.42 -6.19 10.63
CA ASP A 134 -12.98 -4.82 10.92
C ASP A 134 -12.00 -4.87 12.10
N GLU A 135 -10.72 -4.66 11.80
CA GLU A 135 -9.66 -4.53 12.78
C GLU A 135 -9.08 -3.13 12.69
N GLU A 136 -9.08 -2.41 13.81
CA GLU A 136 -8.43 -1.11 13.95
C GLU A 136 -7.32 -1.20 14.99
N SER A 137 -6.18 -0.55 14.71
CA SER A 137 -5.12 -0.39 15.69
C SER A 137 -4.42 0.96 15.55
N ASN A 138 -4.29 1.64 16.69
CA ASN A 138 -3.51 2.88 16.82
C ASN A 138 -2.19 2.64 17.57
N SER A 139 -1.92 1.39 17.95
CA SER A 139 -0.74 1.00 18.70
C SER A 139 0.34 0.52 17.73
N CYS A 140 1.35 1.34 17.51
CA CYS A 140 2.59 0.87 16.92
C CYS A 140 3.54 0.50 18.03
N ARG A 141 4.09 -0.71 17.96
CA ARG A 141 5.27 -1.04 18.73
C ARG A 141 6.39 -0.13 18.22
N TYR A 142 6.56 1.01 18.89
CA TYR A 142 7.81 1.75 18.90
C TYR A 142 8.82 0.85 19.63
N ASN A 143 9.19 -0.27 19.02
CA ASN A 143 10.44 -0.89 19.36
C ASN A 143 11.44 0.16 18.94
N ALA A 144 11.92 0.94 19.92
CA ALA A 144 13.13 1.71 19.76
C ALA A 144 14.12 0.76 19.10
N TRP A 145 14.41 1.02 17.83
CA TRP A 145 15.62 0.51 17.20
C TRP A 145 16.76 1.17 17.97
N LEU A 146 17.02 0.69 19.18
CA LEU A 146 18.34 0.74 19.74
C LEU A 146 19.19 0.05 18.67
N PRO A 147 20.20 0.72 18.09
CA PRO A 147 21.18 0.02 17.30
C PRO A 147 21.70 -1.09 18.22
N SER A 148 21.46 -2.34 17.83
CA SER A 148 22.02 -3.49 18.54
C SER A 148 23.52 -3.25 18.60
N LYS A 149 24.04 -2.88 19.79
CA LYS A 149 25.47 -2.77 20.02
C LYS A 149 26.09 -4.10 19.55
N PRO A 150 27.11 -4.08 18.68
CA PRO A 150 27.78 -5.31 18.30
C PRO A 150 28.33 -5.96 19.57
N ARG A 151 27.99 -7.23 19.75
CA ARG A 151 28.29 -8.05 20.93
C ARG A 151 29.78 -8.43 21.03
N TRP A 152 30.70 -7.60 20.56
CA TRP A 152 32.15 -7.92 20.50
C TRP A 152 33.00 -6.93 21.30
N ALA A 153 32.46 -6.45 22.42
CA ALA A 153 33.22 -5.58 23.33
C ALA A 153 33.14 -6.05 24.79
N VAL A 154 33.25 -7.36 25.03
CA VAL A 154 33.66 -7.92 26.34
C VAL A 154 34.30 -9.28 26.10
N LEU A 155 35.63 -9.32 25.97
CA LEU A 155 36.56 -10.06 26.85
C LEU A 155 37.92 -10.10 26.17
N GLY A 156 38.90 -9.43 26.78
CA GLY A 156 40.28 -9.61 26.41
C GLY A 156 40.75 -11.01 26.83
N SER A 157 41.43 -11.69 25.92
CA SER A 157 42.39 -12.73 26.26
C SER A 157 43.43 -12.80 25.15
N LYS A 158 44.67 -12.47 25.53
CA LYS A 158 45.90 -12.70 24.77
C LYS A 158 45.93 -14.14 24.26
N PHE A 159 46.19 -14.33 22.97
CA PHE A 159 46.86 -15.53 22.49
C PHE A 159 47.89 -15.16 21.43
N THR A 160 49.14 -15.39 21.82
CA THR A 160 50.32 -15.50 20.99
C THR A 160 50.22 -16.74 20.09
N GLY A 161 50.65 -16.64 18.83
CA GLY A 161 51.23 -17.81 18.16
C GLY A 161 50.86 -18.05 16.69
N VAL A 162 51.91 -17.92 15.87
CA VAL A 162 52.23 -18.76 14.70
C VAL A 162 51.57 -18.43 13.35
N LYS A 163 52.41 -17.86 12.48
CA LYS A 163 52.33 -17.91 11.01
C LYS A 163 52.31 -19.37 10.53
N LYS A 164 51.34 -19.71 9.70
CA LYS A 164 51.51 -20.67 8.58
C LYS A 164 50.73 -20.14 7.39
N GLY A 165 51.44 -19.90 6.29
CA GLY A 165 50.83 -19.63 4.99
C GLY A 165 50.30 -20.92 4.36
N LEU A 166 49.55 -20.76 3.27
CA LEU A 166 49.42 -21.72 2.19
C LEU A 166 48.74 -21.00 1.01
N ILE A 167 49.46 -21.02 -0.12
CA ILE A 167 49.04 -21.11 -1.53
C ILE A 167 48.11 -20.01 -2.04
#